data_AF-A0A7X8QWP9-F1
#
_entry.id   AF-A0A7X8QWP9-F1
#
_cell.length_a   1.000
_cell.length_b   1.000
_cell.length_c   1.000
_cell.angle_alpha   90.00
_cell.angle_beta   90.00
_cell.angle_gamma   90.00
#
_symmetry.space_group_name_H-M   'P 1'
#
loop_
_entity.id
_entity.type
_entity.pdbx_description
1 polymer ?
#
loop_
_entity_poly.entity_id
_entity_poly.type
_entity_poly.pdbx_seq_one_letter_code
_entity_poly.pdbx_strand_id
1 'polypeptide(L)'
;DLFSAFFMALALQNAWLYLRNPEHEELTLLVMTLLMLANIRYESPIYLPAILLALLAMGRLPDKKGLLRLLMLCSPLVLPIFWQRLLPSNNYEQPAGTPLFSLHAFTENIRELLRSQFVFSYEMPYNNLLIIAAAAFSLTLLAPAVRKKLFTGIRPQFAVLCGTVVGISMLINCAQFFIPIYTHPTGARLFLAFCAACTLITTAYLAQAFKIGGRVLLGAGVAIFMLYSPLAAARHLSNKLLLVRTTNTGYDFLSKYPDKHLVVIVNRPGQYVAMNRGAVSFAYANKNPQELLDNLRDNFISDLVVFQDMDYATTLPKARQTLSAEFTLEPVQDIQTGPDTYLRISKVAIPPPGGA
;
A
#
# COMPACT_ATOMS: atom_id res chain seq x y z
N ASP A 1 2.56 6.91 1.57
CA ASP A 1 1.57 6.52 2.61
C ASP A 1 1.58 7.48 3.79
N LEU A 2 2.73 7.65 4.45
CA LEU A 2 2.88 8.63 5.54
C LEU A 2 2.45 10.05 5.11
N PHE A 3 2.91 10.51 3.93
CA PHE A 3 2.46 11.79 3.37
C PHE A 3 0.94 11.85 3.15
N SER A 4 0.32 10.77 2.65
CA SER A 4 -1.13 10.74 2.44
C SER A 4 -1.89 10.82 3.78
N ALA A 5 -1.42 10.11 4.81
CA ALA A 5 -1.99 10.20 6.15
C ALA A 5 -1.80 11.60 6.78
N PHE A 6 -0.62 12.21 6.60
CA PHE A 6 -0.33 13.56 7.08
C PHE A 6 -1.23 14.61 6.42
N PHE A 7 -1.31 14.62 5.09
CA PHE A 7 -2.16 15.56 4.37
C PHE A 7 -3.65 15.30 4.61
N MET A 8 -4.06 14.06 4.87
CA MET A 8 -5.42 13.74 5.33
C MET A 8 -5.72 14.35 6.70
N ALA A 9 -4.80 14.20 7.67
CA ALA A 9 -4.95 14.80 8.99
C ALA A 9 -4.96 16.34 8.91
N LEU A 10 -4.09 16.92 8.08
CA LEU A 10 -4.04 18.36 7.83
C LEU A 10 -5.33 18.86 7.16
N ALA A 11 -5.90 18.10 6.22
CA ALA A 11 -7.18 18.42 5.59
C ALA A 11 -8.32 18.38 6.61
N LEU A 12 -8.36 17.39 7.50
CA LEU A 12 -9.35 17.34 8.58
C LEU A 12 -9.17 18.50 9.57
N GLN A 13 -7.95 18.85 9.93
CA GLN A 13 -7.65 20.00 10.79
C GLN A 13 -8.10 21.32 10.12
N ASN A 14 -7.76 21.54 8.86
CA ASN A 14 -8.17 22.73 8.13
C ASN A 14 -9.69 22.79 7.94
N ALA A 15 -10.34 21.64 7.75
CA ALA A 15 -11.80 21.58 7.71
C ALA A 15 -12.41 21.89 9.09
N TRP A 16 -11.78 21.48 10.19
CA TRP A 16 -12.20 21.88 11.55
C TRP A 16 -12.05 23.39 11.77
N LEU A 17 -10.93 23.99 11.34
CA LEU A 17 -10.70 25.43 11.41
C LEU A 17 -11.74 26.21 10.60
N TYR A 18 -11.99 25.80 9.35
CA TYR A 18 -13.02 26.39 8.50
C TYR A 18 -14.42 26.24 9.09
N LEU A 19 -14.74 25.07 9.66
CA LEU A 19 -16.01 24.88 10.36
C LEU A 19 -16.14 25.79 11.57
N ARG A 20 -15.03 26.16 12.23
CA ARG A 20 -15.00 27.09 13.38
C ARG A 20 -15.24 28.53 12.93
N ASN A 21 -14.42 28.99 11.98
CA ASN A 21 -14.41 30.34 11.40
C ASN A 21 -14.44 30.21 9.87
N PRO A 22 -15.60 30.38 9.23
CA PRO A 22 -15.74 30.17 7.78
C PRO A 22 -15.31 31.43 7.01
N GLU A 23 -14.01 31.72 6.97
CA GLU A 23 -13.46 32.78 6.10
C GLU A 23 -12.90 32.20 4.79
N HIS A 24 -12.58 33.10 3.85
CA HIS A 24 -12.14 32.72 2.51
C HIS A 24 -10.73 32.10 2.51
N GLU A 25 -9.89 32.52 3.46
CA GLU A 25 -8.51 32.05 3.60
C GLU A 25 -8.47 30.59 4.06
N GLU A 26 -9.27 30.19 5.05
CA GLU A 26 -9.31 28.81 5.53
C GLU A 26 -9.92 27.86 4.48
N LEU A 27 -10.90 28.33 3.70
CA LEU A 27 -11.42 27.56 2.57
C LEU A 27 -10.33 27.34 1.51
N THR A 28 -9.56 28.38 1.21
CA THR A 28 -8.45 28.30 0.25
C THR A 28 -7.39 27.33 0.74
N LEU A 29 -6.99 27.43 2.01
CA LEU A 29 -6.02 26.54 2.63
C LEU A 29 -6.52 25.08 2.63
N LEU A 30 -7.80 24.85 2.94
CA LEU A 30 -8.41 23.52 2.90
C LEU A 30 -8.36 22.93 1.48
N VAL A 31 -8.77 23.68 0.46
CA VAL A 31 -8.77 23.17 -0.91
C VAL A 31 -7.36 22.94 -1.44
N MET A 32 -6.41 23.83 -1.14
CA MET A 32 -5.00 23.62 -1.50
C MET A 32 -4.43 22.37 -0.82
N THR A 33 -4.79 22.12 0.44
CA THR A 33 -4.41 20.89 1.14
C THR A 33 -5.01 19.65 0.48
N LEU A 34 -6.29 19.70 0.10
CA LEU A 34 -6.97 18.60 -0.59
C LEU A 34 -6.42 18.33 -1.98
N LEU A 35 -5.98 19.38 -2.67
CA LEU A 35 -5.31 19.28 -3.96
C LEU A 35 -3.91 18.63 -3.83
N MET A 36 -3.15 19.00 -2.80
CA MET A 36 -1.91 18.32 -2.46
C MET A 36 -2.17 16.85 -2.12
N LEU A 37 -3.20 16.56 -1.33
CA LEU A 37 -3.61 15.20 -1.00
C LEU A 37 -3.95 14.39 -2.26
N ALA A 38 -4.70 14.98 -3.19
CA ALA A 38 -5.10 14.36 -4.46
C ALA A 38 -3.89 13.92 -5.30
N ASN A 39 -2.77 14.64 -5.22
CA ASN A 39 -1.54 14.34 -5.97
C ASN A 39 -0.65 13.27 -5.32
N ILE A 40 -0.90 12.87 -4.06
CA ILE A 40 -0.05 11.90 -3.35
C ILE A 40 -0.38 10.44 -3.71
N ARG A 41 -1.67 10.14 -3.90
CA ARG A 41 -2.17 8.77 -4.07
C ARG A 41 -3.29 8.68 -5.08
N TYR A 42 -3.40 7.55 -5.78
CA TYR A 42 -4.34 7.38 -6.89
C TYR A 42 -5.81 7.42 -6.45
N GLU A 43 -6.13 7.08 -5.21
CA GLU A 43 -7.50 7.16 -4.67
C GLU A 43 -7.84 8.53 -4.10
N SER A 44 -6.81 9.34 -3.82
CA SER A 44 -6.97 10.58 -3.07
C SER A 44 -7.75 11.70 -3.76
N PRO A 45 -7.84 11.78 -5.10
CA PRO A 45 -8.68 12.77 -5.77
C PRO A 45 -10.16 12.71 -5.37
N ILE A 46 -10.66 11.57 -4.86
CA ILE A 46 -12.06 11.43 -4.43
C ILE A 46 -12.35 12.22 -3.15
N TYR A 47 -11.35 12.47 -2.31
CA TYR A 47 -11.55 13.21 -1.06
C TYR A 47 -11.88 14.68 -1.27
N LEU A 48 -11.36 15.31 -2.33
CA LEU A 48 -11.64 16.70 -2.67
C LEU A 48 -13.15 16.95 -2.92
N PRO A 49 -13.83 16.29 -3.88
CA PRO A 49 -15.25 16.47 -4.09
C PRO A 49 -16.06 15.96 -2.89
N ALA A 50 -15.64 14.90 -2.20
CA ALA A 50 -16.34 14.39 -1.03
C ALA A 50 -16.45 15.41 0.12
N ILE A 51 -15.32 16.05 0.47
CA ILE A 51 -15.29 17.05 1.54
C ILE A 51 -16.04 18.32 1.12
N LEU A 52 -15.88 18.76 -0.13
CA LEU A 52 -16.61 19.93 -0.64
C LEU A 52 -18.14 19.69 -0.68
N LEU A 53 -18.58 18.51 -1.11
CA LEU A 53 -20.00 18.14 -1.10
C LEU A 53 -20.54 18.02 0.33
N ALA A 54 -19.76 17.50 1.28
CA ALA A 54 -20.14 17.47 2.69
C ALA A 54 -20.31 18.89 3.24
N LEU A 55 -19.39 19.82 2.94
CA LEU A 55 -19.48 21.23 3.34
C LEU A 55 -20.69 21.93 2.68
N LEU A 56 -20.99 21.61 1.42
CA LEU A 56 -22.15 22.12 0.70
C LEU A 56 -23.47 21.64 1.32
N ALA A 57 -23.58 20.34 1.61
CA ALA A 57 -24.74 19.74 2.25
C ALA A 57 -24.99 20.33 3.65
N MET A 58 -23.93 20.78 4.34
CA MET A 58 -24.00 21.47 5.63
C MET A 58 -24.35 22.97 5.50
N GLY A 59 -24.51 23.51 4.29
CA GLY A 59 -24.83 24.92 4.04
C GLY A 59 -23.71 25.88 4.44
N ARG A 60 -22.45 25.40 4.52
CA ARG A 60 -21.31 26.16 5.04
C ARG A 60 -20.47 26.83 3.95
N LEU A 61 -20.90 26.81 2.70
CA LEU A 61 -20.22 27.46 1.57
C LEU A 61 -20.91 28.78 1.21
N PRO A 62 -20.45 29.93 1.75
CA PRO A 62 -21.11 31.22 1.54
C PRO A 62 -20.83 31.80 0.14
N ASP A 63 -19.61 31.66 -0.39
CA ASP A 63 -19.21 32.27 -1.66
C ASP A 63 -19.03 31.24 -2.79
N LYS A 64 -20.09 31.06 -3.57
CA LYS A 64 -20.09 30.19 -4.75
C LYS A 64 -19.15 30.68 -5.85
N LYS A 65 -18.93 32.00 -5.97
CA LYS A 65 -18.08 32.58 -7.02
C LYS A 65 -16.60 32.40 -6.67
N GLY A 66 -16.23 32.64 -5.42
CA GLY A 66 -14.89 32.35 -4.90
C GLY A 66 -14.54 30.87 -5.02
N LEU A 67 -15.46 29.97 -4.66
CA LEU A 67 -15.28 28.53 -4.86
C LEU A 67 -15.07 28.17 -6.34
N LEU A 68 -15.86 28.74 -7.25
CA LEU A 68 -15.73 28.47 -8.68
C LEU A 68 -14.35 28.88 -9.22
N ARG A 69 -13.85 30.07 -8.84
CA ARG A 69 -12.49 30.51 -9.22
C ARG A 69 -11.43 29.55 -8.69
N LEU A 70 -11.61 29.07 -7.48
CA LEU A 70 -10.67 28.17 -6.83
C LEU A 70 -10.68 26.78 -7.47
N LEU A 71 -11.85 26.28 -7.88
CA LEU A 71 -11.98 25.05 -8.65
C LEU A 71 -11.40 25.19 -10.07
N MET A 72 -11.57 26.34 -10.71
CA MET A 72 -10.92 26.63 -12.00
C MET A 72 -9.39 26.61 -11.87
N LEU A 73 -8.83 27.12 -10.77
CA LEU A 73 -7.40 27.05 -10.47
C LEU A 73 -6.93 25.61 -10.15
N CYS A 74 -7.79 24.80 -9.52
CA CYS A 74 -7.48 23.39 -9.26
C CYS A 74 -7.39 22.56 -10.56
N SER A 75 -8.18 22.88 -11.59
CA SER A 75 -8.22 22.15 -12.85
C SER A 75 -6.83 21.88 -13.47
N PRO A 76 -5.98 22.90 -13.74
CA PRO A 76 -4.64 22.66 -14.28
C PRO A 76 -3.73 21.89 -13.32
N LEU A 77 -3.95 22.02 -12.01
CA LEU A 77 -3.12 21.39 -10.99
C LEU A 77 -3.45 19.90 -10.76
N VAL A 78 -4.61 19.43 -11.25
CA VAL A 78 -4.98 18.00 -11.27
C VAL A 78 -4.52 17.32 -12.58
N LEU A 79 -4.18 18.10 -13.63
CA LEU A 79 -3.72 17.54 -14.92
C LEU A 79 -2.57 16.54 -14.81
N PRO A 80 -1.53 16.74 -13.97
CA PRO A 80 -0.46 15.75 -13.82
C PRO A 80 -0.96 14.36 -13.46
N ILE A 81 -2.01 14.25 -12.62
CA ILE A 81 -2.62 12.98 -12.25
C ILE A 81 -3.32 12.34 -13.46
N PHE A 82 -4.03 13.13 -14.26
CA PHE A 82 -4.68 12.64 -15.47
C PHE A 82 -3.66 12.19 -16.50
N TRP A 83 -2.58 12.94 -16.70
CA TRP A 83 -1.48 12.56 -17.59
C TRP A 83 -0.77 11.30 -17.11
N GLN A 84 -0.47 11.19 -15.81
CA GLN A 84 0.09 9.97 -15.23
C GLN A 84 -0.81 8.75 -15.46
N ARG A 85 -2.12 8.92 -15.65
CA ARG A 85 -3.06 7.81 -15.91
C ARG A 85 -3.28 7.52 -17.39
N LEU A 86 -3.25 8.55 -18.23
CA LEU A 86 -3.51 8.42 -19.67
C LEU A 86 -2.26 8.03 -20.47
N LEU A 87 -1.07 8.41 -19.99
CA LEU A 87 0.19 8.20 -20.71
C LEU A 87 0.82 6.79 -20.55
N PRO A 88 0.62 6.02 -19.45
CA PRO A 88 1.13 4.65 -19.38
C PRO A 88 0.29 3.71 -20.26
N SER A 89 0.89 3.14 -21.30
CA SER A 89 0.23 2.19 -22.22
C SER A 89 0.15 0.76 -21.69
N ASN A 90 0.66 0.46 -20.49
CA ASN A 90 0.68 -0.88 -19.92
C ASN A 90 0.12 -0.91 -18.50
N ASN A 91 -0.83 -1.82 -18.31
CA ASN A 91 -1.58 -2.08 -17.09
C ASN A 91 -0.70 -2.03 -15.84
N TYR A 92 -0.94 -1.01 -15.02
CA TYR A 92 -0.29 -0.85 -13.73
C TYR A 92 -0.71 -2.00 -12.82
N GLU A 93 0.19 -2.96 -12.57
CA GLU A 93 0.08 -4.11 -11.64
C GLU A 93 -1.15 -5.02 -11.75
N GLN A 94 -2.10 -4.75 -12.67
CA GLN A 94 -3.33 -5.50 -12.82
C GLN A 94 -3.23 -6.57 -13.90
N PRO A 95 -3.74 -7.79 -13.64
CA PRO A 95 -3.97 -8.76 -14.69
C PRO A 95 -4.85 -8.16 -15.80
N ALA A 96 -4.57 -8.50 -17.05
CA ALA A 96 -5.41 -8.06 -18.16
C ALA A 96 -6.84 -8.57 -17.97
N GLY A 97 -7.84 -7.68 -18.08
CA GLY A 97 -9.26 -8.03 -18.03
C GLY A 97 -9.92 -7.95 -16.64
N THR A 98 -9.20 -7.54 -15.58
CA THR A 98 -9.79 -7.41 -14.24
C THR A 98 -10.16 -5.95 -13.93
N PRO A 99 -11.41 -5.65 -13.54
CA PRO A 99 -11.80 -4.29 -13.17
C PRO A 99 -11.12 -3.85 -11.87
N LEU A 100 -10.64 -2.60 -11.82
CA LEU A 100 -9.95 -2.05 -10.64
C LEU A 100 -10.82 -2.01 -9.38
N PHE A 101 -12.11 -1.73 -9.56
CA PHE A 101 -13.10 -1.76 -8.51
C PHE A 101 -14.20 -2.75 -8.89
N SER A 102 -14.57 -3.65 -7.97
CA SER A 102 -15.68 -4.57 -8.20
C SER A 102 -16.52 -4.76 -6.94
N LEU A 103 -17.83 -4.94 -7.14
CA LEU A 103 -18.76 -5.23 -6.05
C LEU A 103 -18.45 -6.58 -5.39
N HIS A 104 -17.96 -7.55 -6.17
CA HIS A 104 -17.51 -8.84 -5.66
C HIS A 104 -16.29 -8.69 -4.74
N ALA A 105 -15.28 -7.90 -5.14
CA ALA A 105 -14.14 -7.60 -4.26
C ALA A 105 -14.58 -6.89 -2.98
N PHE A 106 -15.53 -5.95 -3.08
CA PHE A 106 -16.10 -5.28 -1.92
C PHE A 106 -16.70 -6.25 -0.89
N THR A 107 -17.53 -7.20 -1.35
CA THR A 107 -18.16 -8.17 -0.45
C THR A 107 -17.14 -9.13 0.18
N GLU A 108 -16.18 -9.62 -0.59
CA GLU A 108 -15.14 -10.53 -0.09
C GLU A 108 -14.18 -9.82 0.88
N ASN A 109 -13.77 -8.59 0.57
CA ASN A 109 -12.90 -7.81 1.46
C ASN A 109 -13.60 -7.41 2.75
N ILE A 110 -14.90 -7.09 2.73
CA ILE A 110 -15.67 -6.87 3.96
C ILE A 110 -15.82 -8.15 4.77
N ARG A 111 -16.11 -9.27 4.10
CA ARG A 111 -16.22 -10.58 4.76
C ARG A 111 -14.92 -10.93 5.47
N GLU A 112 -13.79 -10.75 4.79
CA GLU A 112 -12.47 -11.02 5.37
C GLU A 112 -12.12 -10.01 6.47
N LEU A 113 -12.46 -8.72 6.32
CA LEU A 113 -12.29 -7.72 7.37
C LEU A 113 -13.07 -8.12 8.63
N LEU A 114 -14.32 -8.55 8.50
CA LEU A 114 -15.13 -8.99 9.64
C LEU A 114 -14.59 -10.28 10.26
N ARG A 115 -14.24 -11.27 9.44
CA ARG A 115 -13.69 -12.56 9.90
C ARG A 115 -12.39 -12.36 10.67
N SER A 116 -11.49 -11.53 10.14
CA SER A 116 -10.17 -11.28 10.73
C SER A 116 -10.24 -10.54 12.06
N GLN A 117 -11.32 -9.81 12.38
CA GLN A 117 -11.50 -9.22 13.71
C GLN A 117 -11.59 -10.28 14.81
N PHE A 118 -12.10 -11.47 14.51
CA PHE A 118 -12.25 -12.57 15.47
C PHE A 118 -11.04 -13.50 15.55
N VAL A 119 -10.01 -13.26 14.72
CA VAL A 119 -8.76 -14.02 14.76
C VAL A 119 -7.77 -13.27 15.64
N PHE A 120 -7.60 -13.72 16.88
CA PHE A 120 -6.64 -13.13 17.83
C PHE A 120 -5.21 -13.63 17.62
N SER A 121 -4.82 -13.91 16.38
CA SER A 121 -3.43 -14.18 16.06
C SER A 121 -2.68 -12.86 15.90
N TYR A 122 -1.51 -12.78 16.53
CA TYR A 122 -0.60 -11.63 16.44
C TYR A 122 0.08 -11.48 15.07
N GLU A 123 -0.40 -12.20 14.05
CA GLU A 123 0.10 -12.14 12.69
C GLU A 123 -0.34 -10.88 11.92
N MET A 124 -1.48 -10.30 12.33
CA MET A 124 -2.07 -9.14 11.69
C MET A 124 -1.58 -7.85 12.36
N PRO A 125 -1.38 -6.76 11.60
CA PRO A 125 -0.83 -5.51 12.13
C PRO A 125 -1.86 -4.69 12.93
N TYR A 126 -3.06 -5.23 13.15
CA TYR A 126 -4.19 -4.52 13.71
C TYR A 126 -4.43 -4.92 15.16
N ASN A 127 -4.90 -3.95 15.96
CA ASN A 127 -5.40 -4.22 17.29
C ASN A 127 -6.89 -4.56 17.21
N ASN A 128 -7.19 -5.84 17.05
CA ASN A 128 -8.57 -6.34 16.90
C ASN A 128 -9.44 -6.00 18.12
N LEU A 129 -8.89 -6.04 19.33
CA LEU A 129 -9.63 -5.66 20.55
C LEU A 129 -10.09 -4.21 20.48
N LEU A 130 -9.21 -3.32 20.04
CA LEU A 130 -9.52 -1.90 19.88
C LEU A 130 -10.53 -1.66 18.76
N ILE A 131 -10.46 -2.40 17.65
CA ILE A 131 -11.44 -2.30 16.56
C ILE A 131 -12.81 -2.80 17.03
N ILE A 132 -12.88 -3.94 17.74
CA ILE A 132 -14.14 -4.46 18.30
C ILE A 132 -14.71 -3.48 19.33
N ALA A 133 -13.87 -2.94 20.22
CA ALA A 133 -14.28 -1.92 21.18
C ALA A 133 -14.82 -0.68 20.47
N ALA A 134 -14.14 -0.20 19.43
CA ALA A 134 -14.60 0.93 18.61
C ALA A 134 -15.94 0.64 17.94
N ALA A 135 -16.16 -0.57 17.43
CA ALA A 135 -17.43 -0.98 16.84
C ALA A 135 -18.55 -0.95 17.88
N ALA A 136 -18.35 -1.56 19.05
CA ALA A 136 -19.31 -1.52 20.15
C ALA A 136 -19.61 -0.08 20.62
N PHE A 137 -18.56 0.73 20.82
CA PHE A 137 -18.69 2.12 21.25
C PHE A 137 -19.39 2.97 20.20
N SER A 138 -19.09 2.78 18.91
CA SER A 138 -19.78 3.50 17.82
C SER A 138 -21.28 3.21 17.79
N LEU A 139 -21.70 1.96 17.98
CA LEU A 139 -23.12 1.60 18.11
C LEU A 139 -23.79 2.29 19.31
N THR A 140 -23.11 2.32 20.46
CA THR A 140 -23.63 3.00 21.66
C THR A 140 -23.61 4.52 21.55
N LEU A 141 -22.75 5.11 20.71
CA LEU A 141 -22.72 6.55 20.42
C LEU A 141 -23.78 6.98 19.40
N LEU A 142 -24.15 6.09 18.48
CA LEU A 142 -25.22 6.33 17.50
C LEU A 142 -26.59 6.44 18.17
N ALA A 143 -26.90 5.59 19.16
CA ALA A 143 -28.21 5.60 19.82
C ALA A 143 -28.56 6.94 20.52
N PRO A 144 -27.63 7.63 21.20
CA PRO A 144 -27.87 8.96 21.75
C PRO A 144 -27.64 10.12 20.77
N ALA A 145 -26.83 9.93 19.72
CA ALA A 145 -26.70 10.91 18.62
C ALA A 145 -28.05 11.14 17.92
N VAL A 146 -28.82 10.06 17.71
CA VAL A 146 -30.22 10.11 17.24
C VAL A 146 -31.11 10.87 18.23
N ARG A 147 -30.80 10.80 19.52
CA ARG A 147 -31.54 11.52 20.60
C ARG A 147 -30.97 12.93 20.90
N LYS A 148 -30.11 13.48 20.04
CA LYS A 148 -29.52 14.84 20.08
C LYS A 148 -28.76 15.23 21.37
N LYS A 149 -28.42 14.29 22.27
CA LYS A 149 -27.89 14.62 23.61
C LYS A 149 -26.36 14.60 23.75
N LEU A 150 -25.63 14.00 22.81
CA LEU A 150 -24.25 13.54 23.10
C LEU A 150 -23.13 14.38 22.46
N PHE A 151 -23.43 15.25 21.49
CA PHE A 151 -22.43 16.12 20.85
C PHE A 151 -22.35 17.51 21.51
N THR A 152 -22.33 17.56 22.83
CA THR A 152 -22.22 18.84 23.59
C THR A 152 -20.83 19.48 23.52
N GLY A 153 -19.79 18.71 23.14
CA GLY A 153 -18.40 19.22 23.02
C GLY A 153 -17.78 19.19 21.62
N ILE A 154 -18.27 18.35 20.70
CA ILE A 154 -17.78 18.26 19.31
C ILE A 154 -18.88 18.79 18.40
N ARG A 155 -18.57 19.74 17.50
CA ARG A 155 -19.54 20.19 16.50
C ARG A 155 -20.01 18.96 15.71
N PRO A 156 -21.31 18.60 15.68
CA PRO A 156 -21.80 17.40 15.01
C PRO A 156 -21.40 17.38 13.51
N GLN A 157 -21.25 18.56 12.92
CA GLN A 157 -20.73 18.78 11.57
C GLN A 157 -19.34 18.19 11.33
N PHE A 158 -18.42 18.30 12.31
CA PHE A 158 -17.08 17.75 12.21
C PHE A 158 -17.07 16.23 12.34
N ALA A 159 -17.90 15.67 13.22
CA ALA A 159 -18.05 14.22 13.36
C ALA A 159 -18.61 13.59 12.07
N VAL A 160 -19.60 14.23 11.44
CA VAL A 160 -20.12 13.82 10.13
C VAL A 160 -19.02 13.86 9.07
N LEU A 161 -18.23 14.93 9.03
CA LEU A 161 -17.13 15.05 8.06
C LEU A 161 -16.09 13.93 8.22
N CYS A 162 -15.61 13.67 9.46
CA CYS A 162 -14.69 12.57 9.74
C CYS A 162 -15.30 11.22 9.35
N GLY A 163 -16.57 11.00 9.67
CA GLY A 163 -17.31 9.79 9.28
C GLY A 163 -17.37 9.60 7.76
N THR A 164 -17.66 10.65 7.00
CA THR A 164 -17.67 10.62 5.53
C THR A 164 -16.30 10.27 4.96
N VAL A 165 -15.23 10.89 5.46
CA VAL A 165 -13.86 10.62 4.99
C VAL A 165 -13.45 9.17 5.26
N VAL A 166 -13.69 8.68 6.48
CA VAL A 166 -13.38 7.28 6.85
C VAL A 166 -14.26 6.30 6.06
N GLY A 167 -15.55 6.60 5.89
CA GLY A 167 -16.48 5.77 5.13
C GLY A 167 -16.12 5.65 3.66
N ILE A 168 -15.76 6.76 3.02
CA ILE A 168 -15.27 6.77 1.63
C ILE A 168 -13.94 6.02 1.51
N SER A 169 -13.03 6.22 2.46
CA SER A 169 -11.76 5.47 2.51
C SER A 169 -12.02 3.97 2.61
N MET A 170 -12.92 3.52 3.48
CA MET A 170 -13.31 2.11 3.58
C MET A 170 -13.97 1.59 2.32
N LEU A 171 -14.87 2.36 1.70
CA LEU A 171 -15.54 1.97 0.47
C LEU A 171 -14.54 1.71 -0.65
N ILE A 172 -13.60 2.63 -0.85
CA ILE A 172 -12.56 2.51 -1.87
C ILE A 172 -11.65 1.31 -1.57
N ASN A 173 -11.16 1.20 -0.34
CA ASN A 173 -10.22 0.15 0.05
C ASN A 173 -10.85 -1.25 -0.08
N CYS A 174 -12.11 -1.41 0.33
CA CYS A 174 -12.81 -2.68 0.19
C CYS A 174 -13.15 -3.01 -1.26
N ALA A 175 -13.45 -2.01 -2.10
CA ALA A 175 -13.82 -2.24 -3.49
C ALA A 175 -12.65 -2.63 -4.41
N GLN A 176 -11.39 -2.49 -3.94
CA GLN A 176 -10.20 -2.73 -4.74
C GLN A 176 -10.02 -4.20 -5.14
N PHE A 177 -9.56 -4.45 -6.37
CA PHE A 177 -9.39 -5.78 -6.98
C PHE A 177 -8.54 -6.80 -6.19
N PHE A 178 -7.57 -6.35 -5.37
CA PHE A 178 -6.77 -7.28 -4.58
C PHE A 178 -7.64 -7.96 -3.52
N ILE A 179 -7.80 -9.28 -3.61
CA ILE A 179 -8.59 -10.07 -2.66
C ILE A 179 -7.68 -11.14 -2.05
N PRO A 180 -7.58 -11.25 -0.72
CA PRO A 180 -8.03 -10.28 0.30
C PRO A 180 -7.03 -9.14 0.52
N ILE A 181 -7.46 -7.88 0.41
CA ILE A 181 -6.57 -6.72 0.61
C ILE A 181 -6.23 -6.47 2.09
N TYR A 182 -7.15 -6.85 3.00
CA TYR A 182 -7.04 -6.56 4.43
C TYR A 182 -5.90 -7.33 5.12
N THR A 183 -5.70 -8.58 4.71
CA THR A 183 -4.65 -9.49 5.22
C THR A 183 -3.38 -9.43 4.37
N HIS A 184 -3.47 -8.90 3.15
CA HIS A 184 -2.30 -8.77 2.28
C HIS A 184 -1.37 -7.64 2.78
N PRO A 185 -0.05 -7.87 2.90
CA PRO A 185 0.89 -6.90 3.44
C PRO A 185 0.89 -5.53 2.72
N THR A 186 0.76 -5.55 1.39
CA THR A 186 0.70 -4.32 0.57
C THR A 186 -0.61 -3.55 0.74
N GLY A 187 -1.69 -4.24 1.11
CA GLY A 187 -3.03 -3.66 1.26
C GLY A 187 -3.32 -3.20 2.69
N ALA A 188 -2.73 -3.85 3.69
CA ALA A 188 -3.02 -3.58 5.09
C ALA A 188 -2.76 -2.12 5.51
N ARG A 189 -1.73 -1.51 4.92
CA ARG A 189 -1.38 -0.08 5.10
C ARG A 189 -2.48 0.90 4.67
N LEU A 190 -3.42 0.49 3.82
CA LEU A 190 -4.54 1.33 3.37
C LEU A 190 -5.59 1.52 4.47
N PHE A 191 -5.67 0.60 5.44
CA PHE A 191 -6.62 0.65 6.55
C PHE A 191 -6.13 1.48 7.75
N LEU A 192 -4.98 2.16 7.64
CA LEU A 192 -4.42 3.00 8.72
C LEU A 192 -5.38 4.10 9.15
N ALA A 193 -6.04 4.78 8.20
CA ALA A 193 -7.01 5.83 8.50
C ALA A 193 -8.21 5.29 9.31
N PHE A 194 -8.66 4.08 8.99
CA PHE A 194 -9.69 3.40 9.75
C PHE A 194 -9.24 3.00 11.15
N CYS A 195 -8.03 2.45 11.30
CA CYS A 195 -7.47 2.12 12.61
C CYS A 195 -7.32 3.37 13.50
N ALA A 196 -6.88 4.49 12.93
CA ALA A 196 -6.80 5.77 13.62
C ALA A 196 -8.20 6.24 14.06
N ALA A 197 -9.20 6.14 13.17
CA ALA A 197 -10.58 6.48 13.50
C ALA A 197 -11.14 5.61 14.64
N CYS A 198 -10.93 4.29 14.60
CA CYS A 198 -11.31 3.38 15.68
C CYS A 198 -10.65 3.75 17.02
N THR A 199 -9.37 4.12 16.98
CA THR A 199 -8.63 4.57 18.18
C THR A 199 -9.22 5.85 18.76
N LEU A 200 -9.52 6.83 17.90
CA LEU A 200 -10.13 8.08 18.32
C LEU A 200 -11.54 7.89 18.86
N ILE A 201 -12.37 7.06 18.22
CA ILE A 201 -13.73 6.73 18.69
C ILE A 201 -13.66 6.10 20.08
N THR A 202 -12.77 5.12 20.26
CA THR A 202 -12.58 4.42 21.54
C THR A 202 -12.14 5.38 22.63
N THR A 203 -11.13 6.20 22.34
CA THR A 203 -10.58 7.18 23.29
C THR A 203 -11.62 8.24 23.65
N ALA A 204 -12.35 8.76 22.66
CA ALA A 204 -13.40 9.75 22.87
C ALA A 204 -14.54 9.18 23.72
N TYR A 205 -14.95 7.93 23.47
CA TYR A 205 -15.96 7.27 24.27
C TYR A 205 -15.52 7.08 25.72
N LEU A 206 -14.30 6.57 25.94
CA LEU A 206 -13.75 6.39 27.28
C LEU A 206 -13.61 7.71 28.04
N ALA A 207 -13.21 8.78 27.35
CA ALA A 207 -13.11 10.12 27.93
C ALA A 207 -14.49 10.71 28.28
N GLN A 208 -15.52 10.49 27.47
CA GLN A 208 -16.85 11.09 27.69
C GLN A 208 -17.75 10.26 28.60
N ALA A 209 -17.84 8.94 28.38
CA ALA A 209 -18.73 8.05 29.12
C ALA A 209 -18.16 7.69 30.49
N PHE A 210 -16.88 7.35 30.56
CA PHE A 210 -16.21 6.92 31.79
C PHE A 210 -15.40 8.02 32.48
N LYS A 211 -15.31 9.22 31.86
CA LYS A 211 -14.56 10.37 32.40
C LYS A 211 -13.11 10.04 32.77
N ILE A 212 -12.49 9.13 32.03
CA ILE A 212 -11.11 8.71 32.28
C ILE A 212 -10.18 9.89 31.99
N GLY A 213 -9.29 10.21 32.94
CA GLY A 213 -8.33 11.30 32.78
C GLY A 213 -7.38 11.06 31.62
N GLY A 214 -7.05 12.12 30.86
CA GLY A 214 -6.18 12.03 29.68
C GLY A 214 -4.81 11.40 29.94
N ARG A 215 -4.26 11.53 31.15
CA ARG A 215 -2.99 10.89 31.55
C ARG A 215 -3.09 9.36 31.55
N VAL A 216 -4.22 8.82 31.99
CA VAL A 216 -4.47 7.37 32.01
C VAL A 216 -4.64 6.85 30.59
N LEU A 217 -5.37 7.57 29.75
CA LEU A 217 -5.52 7.23 28.33
C LEU A 217 -4.18 7.26 27.59
N LEU A 218 -3.34 8.27 27.87
CA LEU A 218 -1.99 8.35 27.33
C LEU A 218 -1.12 7.17 27.81
N GLY A 219 -1.15 6.87 29.11
CA GLY A 219 -0.43 5.73 29.69
C GLY A 219 -0.85 4.39 29.06
N ALA A 220 -2.16 4.19 28.87
CA ALA A 220 -2.69 3.02 28.17
C ALA A 220 -2.22 2.96 26.70
N GLY A 221 -2.20 4.09 26.01
CA GLY A 221 -1.67 4.19 24.65
C GLY A 221 -0.18 3.80 24.57
N VAL A 222 0.64 4.28 25.51
CA VAL A 222 2.05 3.91 25.63
C VAL A 222 2.22 2.42 25.93
N ALA A 223 1.39 1.86 26.82
CA ALA A 223 1.43 0.43 27.14
C ALA A 223 1.07 -0.45 25.93
N ILE A 224 0.02 -0.08 25.18
CA ILE A 224 -0.35 -0.78 23.94
C ILE A 224 0.77 -0.65 22.90
N PHE A 225 1.38 0.53 22.76
CA PHE A 225 2.52 0.72 21.85
C PHE A 225 3.70 -0.19 22.21
N MET A 226 4.07 -0.25 23.50
CA MET A 226 5.15 -1.13 23.97
C MET A 226 4.84 -2.61 23.73
N LEU A 227 3.58 -3.01 23.88
CA LEU A 227 3.15 -4.39 23.60
C LEU A 227 3.24 -4.72 22.11
N TYR A 228 2.83 -3.82 21.22
CA TYR A 228 2.82 -4.05 19.76
C TYR A 228 4.16 -3.74 19.06
N SER A 229 5.07 -3.00 19.71
CA SER A 229 6.40 -2.68 19.16
C SER A 229 7.25 -3.91 18.78
N PRO A 230 7.42 -4.93 19.64
CA PRO A 230 8.19 -6.12 19.28
C PRO A 230 7.52 -6.94 18.15
N LEU A 231 6.19 -6.96 18.08
CA LEU A 231 5.45 -7.61 17.00
C LEU A 231 5.69 -6.93 15.66
N ALA A 232 5.69 -5.59 15.65
CA ALA A 232 6.03 -4.82 14.46
C ALA A 232 7.49 -5.04 14.05
N ALA A 233 8.41 -5.15 15.01
CA ALA A 233 9.83 -5.43 14.75
C ALA A 233 10.08 -6.83 14.16
N ALA A 234 9.25 -7.82 14.51
CA ALA A 234 9.34 -9.18 13.98
C ALA A 234 8.94 -9.31 12.50
N ARG A 235 8.32 -8.26 11.90
CA ARG A 235 8.02 -8.17 10.46
C ARG A 235 7.22 -9.35 9.88
N HIS A 236 6.42 -10.06 10.69
CA HIS A 236 5.66 -11.25 10.25
C HIS A 236 4.86 -11.00 8.97
N LEU A 237 4.19 -9.86 8.87
CA LEU A 237 3.41 -9.50 7.70
C LEU A 237 4.29 -9.18 6.49
N SER A 238 5.36 -8.39 6.66
CA SER A 238 6.29 -8.05 5.57
C SER A 238 7.03 -9.27 5.04
N ASN A 239 7.35 -10.25 5.90
CA ASN A 239 8.03 -11.49 5.52
C ASN A 239 7.15 -12.43 4.69
N LYS A 240 5.81 -12.22 4.65
CA LYS A 240 4.90 -12.92 3.73
C LYS A 240 5.04 -12.43 2.29
N LEU A 241 5.68 -11.27 2.03
CA LEU A 241 5.96 -10.79 0.68
C LEU A 241 7.12 -11.59 0.08
N LEU A 242 6.80 -12.66 -0.66
CA LEU A 242 7.78 -13.49 -1.37
C LEU A 242 8.78 -12.66 -2.17
N LEU A 243 8.32 -11.60 -2.85
CA LEU A 243 9.19 -10.74 -3.67
C LEU A 243 10.29 -10.06 -2.84
N VAL A 244 9.97 -9.52 -1.66
CA VAL A 244 10.98 -8.85 -0.83
C VAL A 244 11.99 -9.87 -0.32
N ARG A 245 11.52 -11.05 0.07
CA ARG A 245 12.37 -12.14 0.55
C ARG A 245 13.28 -12.66 -0.57
N THR A 246 12.76 -12.91 -1.77
CA THR A 246 13.55 -13.39 -2.92
C THR A 246 14.58 -12.36 -3.33
N THR A 247 14.21 -11.07 -3.41
CA THR A 247 15.15 -9.99 -3.75
C THR A 247 16.25 -9.86 -2.69
N ASN A 248 15.92 -9.83 -1.39
CA ASN A 248 16.93 -9.74 -0.34
C ASN A 248 17.88 -10.95 -0.35
N THR A 249 17.34 -12.15 -0.59
CA THR A 249 18.14 -13.36 -0.73
C THR A 249 19.12 -13.26 -1.90
N GLY A 250 18.64 -12.74 -3.04
CA GLY A 250 19.47 -12.46 -4.20
C GLY A 250 20.56 -11.42 -3.90
N TYR A 251 20.23 -10.38 -3.13
CA TYR A 251 21.20 -9.37 -2.70
C TYR A 251 22.27 -9.95 -1.79
N ASP A 252 21.88 -10.78 -0.81
CA ASP A 252 22.81 -11.46 0.10
C ASP A 252 23.77 -12.37 -0.67
N PHE A 253 23.28 -13.10 -1.68
CA PHE A 253 24.13 -13.88 -2.59
C PHE A 253 25.11 -13.00 -3.35
N LEU A 254 24.63 -11.94 -4.02
CA LEU A 254 25.47 -11.05 -4.82
C LEU A 254 26.45 -10.22 -3.98
N SER A 255 26.14 -9.97 -2.71
CA SER A 255 27.03 -9.26 -1.78
C SER A 255 28.32 -10.04 -1.49
N LYS A 256 28.27 -11.37 -1.60
CA LYS A 256 29.40 -12.28 -1.41
C LYS A 256 30.26 -12.43 -2.67
N TYR A 257 29.78 -11.95 -3.82
CA TYR A 257 30.52 -11.96 -5.08
C TYR A 257 31.39 -10.70 -5.21
N PRO A 258 32.72 -10.85 -5.23
CA PRO A 258 33.64 -9.71 -5.25
C PRO A 258 33.63 -8.96 -6.59
N ASP A 259 33.40 -9.68 -7.69
CA ASP A 259 33.44 -9.10 -9.03
C ASP A 259 32.13 -8.42 -9.39
N LYS A 260 32.18 -7.15 -9.82
CA LYS A 260 31.04 -6.33 -10.25
C LYS A 260 30.65 -6.53 -11.71
N HIS A 261 31.51 -7.14 -12.52
CA HIS A 261 31.31 -7.40 -13.95
C HIS A 261 30.48 -8.66 -14.20
N LEU A 262 29.45 -8.89 -13.38
CA LEU A 262 28.50 -9.98 -13.57
C LEU A 262 27.18 -9.44 -14.12
N VAL A 263 26.50 -10.27 -14.90
CA VAL A 263 25.14 -10.01 -15.38
C VAL A 263 24.18 -10.99 -14.73
N VAL A 264 23.07 -10.47 -14.18
CA VAL A 264 22.02 -11.28 -13.56
C VAL A 264 20.79 -11.37 -14.47
N ILE A 265 20.41 -12.57 -14.86
CA ILE A 265 19.15 -12.85 -15.55
C ILE A 265 18.06 -13.07 -14.50
N VAL A 266 17.08 -12.17 -14.48
CA VAL A 266 16.00 -12.16 -13.47
C VAL A 266 14.69 -11.68 -14.06
N ASN A 267 13.56 -11.95 -13.40
CA ASN A 267 12.26 -11.47 -13.87
C ASN A 267 12.12 -9.94 -13.79
N ARG A 268 12.77 -9.30 -12.80
CA ARG A 268 12.68 -7.85 -12.54
C ARG A 268 14.08 -7.22 -12.48
N PRO A 269 14.71 -6.94 -13.64
CA PRO A 269 16.12 -6.50 -13.68
C PRO A 269 16.36 -5.19 -12.93
N GLY A 270 15.40 -4.25 -12.96
CA GLY A 270 15.52 -2.96 -12.29
C GLY A 270 15.83 -3.02 -10.78
N GLN A 271 15.49 -4.12 -10.10
CA GLN A 271 15.86 -4.32 -8.70
C GLN A 271 17.39 -4.45 -8.52
N TYR A 272 18.06 -5.18 -9.42
CA TYR A 272 19.48 -5.48 -9.30
C TYR A 272 20.37 -4.42 -9.95
N VAL A 273 19.87 -3.69 -10.95
CA VAL A 273 20.56 -2.51 -11.51
C VAL A 273 20.84 -1.47 -10.42
N ALA A 274 19.93 -1.29 -9.46
CA ALA A 274 20.13 -0.40 -8.32
C ALA A 274 21.32 -0.76 -7.43
N MET A 275 21.83 -2.01 -7.50
CA MET A 275 23.05 -2.44 -6.80
C MET A 275 24.33 -2.25 -7.63
N ASN A 276 24.27 -1.50 -8.73
CA ASN A 276 25.37 -1.36 -9.70
C ASN A 276 25.80 -2.72 -10.27
N ARG A 277 24.83 -3.60 -10.57
CA ARG A 277 25.04 -4.89 -11.24
C ARG A 277 24.31 -4.89 -12.57
N GLY A 278 24.92 -5.46 -13.61
CA GLY A 278 24.22 -5.68 -14.87
C GLY A 278 23.06 -6.63 -14.65
N ALA A 279 21.86 -6.33 -15.17
CA ALA A 279 20.73 -7.23 -15.05
C ALA A 279 19.83 -7.16 -16.28
N VAL A 280 19.38 -8.33 -16.73
CA VAL A 280 18.53 -8.48 -17.92
C VAL A 280 17.31 -9.35 -17.60
N SER A 281 16.25 -9.21 -18.39
CA SER A 281 15.05 -10.02 -18.25
C SER A 281 15.20 -11.37 -18.97
N PHE A 282 14.46 -12.39 -18.54
CA PHE A 282 14.36 -13.67 -19.26
C PHE A 282 13.94 -13.50 -20.72
N ALA A 283 13.01 -12.57 -20.99
CA ALA A 283 12.57 -12.26 -22.34
C ALA A 283 13.70 -11.68 -23.21
N TYR A 284 14.56 -10.83 -22.64
CA TYR A 284 15.74 -10.32 -23.34
C TYR A 284 16.74 -11.44 -23.59
N ALA A 285 17.06 -12.22 -22.55
CA ALA A 285 18.04 -13.30 -22.64
C ALA A 285 17.67 -14.36 -23.69
N ASN A 286 16.38 -14.73 -23.77
CA ASN A 286 15.90 -15.67 -24.78
C ASN A 286 15.87 -15.09 -26.20
N LYS A 287 15.82 -13.76 -26.35
CA LYS A 287 15.83 -13.10 -27.66
C LYS A 287 17.24 -12.91 -28.19
N ASN A 288 18.22 -12.69 -27.32
CA ASN A 288 19.62 -12.44 -27.67
C ASN A 288 20.58 -13.41 -26.94
N PRO A 289 20.41 -14.74 -27.11
CA PRO A 289 21.24 -15.72 -26.40
C PRO A 289 22.71 -15.66 -26.81
N GLN A 290 22.99 -15.57 -28.11
CA GLN A 290 24.35 -15.53 -28.65
C GLN A 290 25.14 -14.31 -28.16
N GLU A 291 24.54 -13.12 -28.16
CA GLU A 291 25.19 -11.90 -27.65
C GLU A 291 25.64 -12.06 -26.19
N LEU A 292 24.82 -12.67 -25.33
CA LEU A 292 25.17 -12.87 -23.92
C LEU A 292 26.27 -13.94 -23.75
N LEU A 293 26.23 -15.00 -24.56
CA LEU A 293 27.22 -16.07 -24.51
C LEU A 293 28.57 -15.62 -25.08
N ASP A 294 28.58 -14.83 -26.16
CA ASP A 294 29.80 -14.27 -26.74
C ASP A 294 30.45 -13.25 -25.80
N ASN A 295 29.66 -12.38 -25.17
CA ASN A 295 30.16 -11.46 -24.14
C ASN A 295 30.77 -12.19 -22.92
N LEU A 296 30.23 -13.37 -22.57
CA LEU A 296 30.80 -14.23 -21.52
C LEU A 296 32.10 -14.90 -21.97
N ARG A 297 32.17 -15.34 -23.25
CA ARG A 297 33.39 -15.95 -23.85
C ARG A 297 34.53 -14.95 -24.00
N ASP A 298 34.22 -13.72 -24.41
CA ASP A 298 35.18 -12.65 -24.65
C ASP A 298 35.64 -11.96 -23.34
N ASN A 299 35.20 -12.47 -22.17
CA ASN A 299 35.47 -11.91 -20.84
C ASN A 299 34.99 -10.46 -20.66
N PHE A 300 34.02 -10.01 -21.45
CA PHE A 300 33.34 -8.72 -21.22
C PHE A 300 32.42 -8.79 -20.01
N ILE A 301 31.85 -9.97 -19.75
CA ILE A 301 31.11 -10.34 -18.55
C ILE A 301 31.88 -11.48 -17.89
N SER A 302 32.19 -11.36 -16.60
CA SER A 302 32.93 -12.40 -15.85
C SER A 302 32.07 -13.62 -15.53
N ASP A 303 30.81 -13.37 -15.18
CA ASP A 303 29.86 -14.40 -14.76
C ASP A 303 28.44 -14.02 -15.19
N LEU A 304 27.69 -15.00 -15.68
CA LEU A 304 26.26 -14.87 -15.97
C LEU A 304 25.47 -15.72 -14.98
N VAL A 305 24.69 -15.05 -14.12
CA VAL A 305 23.95 -15.69 -13.02
C VAL A 305 22.45 -15.59 -13.29
N VAL A 306 21.71 -16.66 -13.05
CA VAL A 306 20.28 -16.76 -13.32
C VAL A 306 19.54 -17.02 -12.01
N PHE A 307 18.55 -16.19 -11.70
CA PHE A 307 17.66 -16.41 -10.55
C PHE A 307 16.28 -16.86 -11.02
N GLN A 308 15.94 -18.12 -10.77
CA GLN A 308 14.67 -18.73 -11.15
C GLN A 308 13.86 -19.08 -9.91
N ASP A 309 12.59 -18.65 -9.87
CA ASP A 309 11.63 -19.18 -8.91
C ASP A 309 11.12 -20.52 -9.43
N MET A 310 11.45 -21.57 -8.70
CA MET A 310 11.09 -22.96 -8.99
C MET A 310 9.91 -23.37 -8.11
N ASP A 311 9.04 -24.22 -8.66
CA ASP A 311 7.97 -24.89 -7.90
C ASP A 311 8.50 -26.21 -7.32
N TYR A 312 8.22 -26.50 -6.05
CA TYR A 312 8.65 -27.75 -5.41
C TYR A 312 8.00 -28.99 -6.01
N ALA A 313 6.74 -28.91 -6.45
CA ALA A 313 6.00 -30.07 -6.94
C ALA A 313 6.43 -30.49 -8.35
N THR A 314 6.70 -29.50 -9.21
CA THR A 314 7.05 -29.77 -10.62
C THR A 314 8.55 -29.68 -10.88
N THR A 315 9.33 -29.07 -9.99
CA THR A 315 10.75 -28.73 -10.19
C THR A 315 11.01 -27.93 -11.46
N LEU A 316 9.97 -27.27 -11.99
CA LEU A 316 10.04 -26.41 -13.16
C LEU A 316 10.06 -24.94 -12.73
N PRO A 317 10.72 -24.07 -13.51
CA PRO A 317 10.67 -22.63 -13.28
C PRO A 317 9.24 -22.12 -13.55
N LYS A 318 8.84 -21.08 -12.81
CA LYS A 318 7.56 -20.41 -13.04
C LYS A 318 7.46 -19.86 -14.46
N ALA A 319 6.22 -19.75 -14.97
CA ALA A 319 5.96 -19.21 -16.29
C ALA A 319 6.67 -17.86 -16.50
N ARG A 320 7.33 -17.69 -17.66
CA ARG A 320 8.18 -16.54 -18.04
C ARG A 320 9.56 -16.46 -17.36
N GLN A 321 9.95 -17.46 -16.59
CA GLN A 321 11.32 -17.61 -16.03
C GLN A 321 12.08 -18.79 -16.63
N THR A 322 11.59 -19.33 -17.75
CA THR A 322 12.25 -20.35 -18.55
C THR A 322 13.30 -19.71 -19.45
N LEU A 323 14.50 -20.27 -19.50
CA LEU A 323 15.53 -19.92 -20.46
C LEU A 323 15.49 -20.86 -21.68
N SER A 324 16.02 -20.40 -22.81
CA SER A 324 16.20 -21.24 -24.01
C SER A 324 17.23 -22.35 -23.74
N ALA A 325 17.13 -23.44 -24.50
CA ALA A 325 18.02 -24.60 -24.39
C ALA A 325 19.50 -24.28 -24.72
N GLU A 326 19.78 -23.10 -25.29
CA GLU A 326 21.12 -22.61 -25.57
C GLU A 326 21.91 -22.30 -24.28
N PHE A 327 21.23 -22.03 -23.17
CA PHE A 327 21.87 -21.80 -21.88
C PHE A 327 22.03 -23.11 -21.11
N THR A 328 23.28 -23.53 -20.88
CA THR A 328 23.58 -24.63 -19.95
C THR A 328 23.68 -24.07 -18.54
N LEU A 329 22.79 -24.51 -17.64
CA LEU A 329 22.68 -23.98 -16.29
C LEU A 329 23.30 -24.94 -15.26
N GLU A 330 24.23 -24.44 -14.47
CA GLU A 330 24.82 -25.14 -13.33
C GLU A 330 24.23 -24.57 -12.02
N PRO A 331 23.47 -25.36 -11.24
CA PRO A 331 22.87 -24.87 -10.00
C PRO A 331 23.97 -24.62 -8.97
N VAL A 332 24.02 -23.40 -8.45
CA VAL A 332 24.97 -22.98 -7.41
C VAL A 332 24.32 -23.07 -6.03
N GLN A 333 23.07 -22.62 -5.92
CA GLN A 333 22.39 -22.57 -4.64
C GLN A 333 20.87 -22.63 -4.81
N ASP A 334 20.22 -23.46 -4.02
CA ASP A 334 18.76 -23.48 -3.87
C ASP A 334 18.39 -22.91 -2.49
N ILE A 335 17.47 -21.94 -2.47
CA ILE A 335 17.06 -21.25 -1.25
C ILE A 335 15.54 -21.26 -1.16
N GLN A 336 15.01 -21.82 -0.08
CA GLN A 336 13.57 -21.81 0.14
C GLN A 336 13.06 -20.38 0.35
N THR A 337 12.14 -19.94 -0.51
CA THR A 337 11.55 -18.60 -0.46
C THR A 337 10.10 -18.64 0.00
N GLY A 338 9.37 -19.74 -0.27
CA GLY A 338 7.98 -19.96 0.13
C GLY A 338 7.69 -21.40 0.56
N PRO A 339 6.43 -21.70 0.92
CA PRO A 339 6.00 -23.06 1.24
C PRO A 339 6.14 -24.00 0.04
N ASP A 340 5.72 -23.55 -1.15
CA ASP A 340 5.69 -24.36 -2.37
C ASP A 340 6.71 -23.92 -3.42
N THR A 341 7.56 -22.94 -3.09
CA THR A 341 8.53 -22.37 -4.04
C THR A 341 9.90 -22.15 -3.42
N TYR A 342 10.93 -22.32 -4.25
CA TYR A 342 12.31 -21.99 -3.89
C TYR A 342 12.96 -21.18 -5.01
N LEU A 343 13.93 -20.35 -4.64
CA LEU A 343 14.77 -19.63 -5.57
C LEU A 343 15.98 -20.52 -5.90
N ARG A 344 16.11 -20.89 -7.17
CA ARG A 344 17.32 -21.52 -7.71
C ARG A 344 18.21 -20.45 -8.31
N ILE A 345 19.44 -20.42 -7.84
CA ILE A 345 20.51 -19.59 -8.36
C ILE A 345 21.42 -20.50 -9.18
N SER A 346 21.50 -20.24 -10.47
CA SER A 346 22.34 -20.99 -11.40
C SER A 346 23.39 -20.09 -12.03
N LYS A 347 24.55 -20.64 -12.36
CA LYS A 347 25.53 -20.02 -13.26
C LYS A 347 25.35 -20.59 -14.66
N VAL A 348 25.58 -19.77 -15.68
CA VAL A 348 25.63 -20.24 -17.06
C VAL A 348 27.02 -20.80 -17.32
N ALA A 349 27.10 -22.07 -17.71
CA ALA A 349 28.33 -22.69 -18.15
C ALA A 349 28.71 -22.17 -19.55
N ILE A 350 30.00 -21.92 -19.76
CA ILE A 350 30.52 -21.53 -21.08
C ILE A 350 30.41 -22.75 -21.99
N PRO A 351 29.62 -22.71 -23.09
CA PRO A 351 29.56 -23.83 -24.01
C PRO A 351 30.92 -23.98 -24.69
N PRO A 352 31.48 -25.20 -24.80
CA PRO A 352 32.74 -25.41 -25.49
C PRO A 352 32.68 -24.84 -26.92
N PRO A 353 33.79 -24.29 -27.44
CA PRO A 353 33.79 -23.69 -28.77
C PRO A 353 33.49 -24.78 -29.82
N GLY A 354 32.28 -24.78 -30.40
CA GLY A 354 31.93 -25.62 -31.56
C GLY A 354 30.62 -26.42 -31.55
N GLY A 355 29.70 -26.22 -30.60
CA GLY A 355 28.39 -26.91 -30.62
C GLY A 355 27.27 -26.02 -31.15
N ALA A 356 27.05 -26.02 -32.47
CA ALA A 356 25.83 -25.54 -33.13
C ALA A 356 24.98 -26.73 -33.57
#